data_AF-A0A829HAW0-F1
#
_entry.id   AF-A0A829HAW0-F1
#
_cell.length_a   1.000
_cell.length_b   1.000
_cell.length_c   1.000
_cell.angle_alpha   90.00
_cell.angle_beta   90.00
_cell.angle_gamma   90.00
#
_symmetry.space_group_name_H-M   'P 1'
#
loop_
_entity.id
_entity.type
_entity.pdbx_description
1 polymer ?
#
loop_
_entity_poly.entity_id
_entity_poly.type
_entity_poly.pdbx_seq_one_letter_code
_entity_poly.pdbx_strand_id
1 'polypeptide(L)' 'TCLVSAESGRIAIMIYYGHEGGMEEKDAVIKWTSSLPQKDWEVTSYAPLNQIHTPPILVLIEKRVK' A
#
# COMPACT_ATOMS: atom_id res chain seq x y z
N THR A 1 0.32 -10.01 -4.01
CA THR A 1 -0.03 -9.90 -5.45
C THR A 1 -0.21 -8.44 -5.80
N CYS A 2 0.53 -7.93 -6.79
CA CYS A 2 0.41 -6.54 -7.25
C CYS A 2 -0.41 -6.51 -8.54
N LEU A 3 -1.43 -5.65 -8.62
CA LEU A 3 -2.21 -5.41 -9.84
C LEU A 3 -1.85 -4.04 -10.40
N VAL A 4 -1.66 -3.96 -11.73
CA VAL A 4 -1.33 -2.72 -12.46
C VAL A 4 -2.34 -2.54 -13.60
N SER A 5 -2.90 -1.33 -13.73
CA SER A 5 -3.80 -0.96 -14.83
C SER A 5 -3.17 0.11 -15.74
N ALA A 6 -3.33 -0.03 -17.06
CA ALA A 6 -2.54 0.66 -18.09
C ALA A 6 -3.06 2.05 -18.51
N GLU A 7 -4.31 2.42 -18.22
CA GLU A 7 -4.88 3.71 -18.71
C GLU A 7 -4.81 4.85 -17.69
N SER A 8 -4.58 4.51 -16.42
CA SER A 8 -4.30 5.43 -15.32
C SER A 8 -3.47 4.62 -14.32
N GLY A 9 -2.16 4.86 -14.28
CA GLY A 9 -1.22 3.99 -13.58
C GLY A 9 -1.55 3.86 -12.09
N ARG A 10 -2.22 2.77 -11.73
CA ARG A 10 -2.56 2.40 -10.35
C ARG A 10 -1.79 1.15 -9.97
N ILE A 11 -1.27 1.14 -8.76
CA ILE A 11 -0.60 0.00 -8.14
C ILE A 11 -1.35 -0.33 -6.85
N ALA A 12 -1.81 -1.57 -6.73
CA ALA A 12 -2.39 -2.09 -5.49
C ALA A 12 -1.40 -3.05 -4.83
N ILE A 13 -1.05 -2.80 -3.57
CA ILE A 13 -0.15 -3.64 -2.77
C ILE A 13 -0.95 -4.20 -1.58
N MET A 14 -1.16 -5.51 -1.58
CA MET A 14 -1.75 -6.21 -0.44
C MET A 14 -0.63 -6.72 0.47
N ILE A 15 -0.64 -6.30 1.74
CA ILE A 15 0.39 -6.61 2.72
C ILE A 15 -0.18 -7.60 3.74
N TYR A 16 0.41 -8.78 3.83
CA TYR A 16 0.14 -9.79 4.87
C TYR A 16 1.35 -9.82 5.81
N TYR A 17 1.18 -9.38 7.06
CA TYR A 17 2.30 -9.17 7.98
C TYR A 17 2.27 -10.08 9.23
N GLY A 18 1.49 -11.15 9.18
CA GLY A 18 1.31 -12.11 10.29
C GLY A 18 2.41 -13.18 10.40
N HIS A 19 3.57 -12.99 9.77
CA HIS A 19 4.69 -13.93 9.78
C HIS A 19 5.98 -13.25 10.25
N GLU A 20 7.01 -14.04 10.55
CA GLU A 20 8.36 -13.54 10.86
C GLU A 20 8.85 -12.62 9.74
N GLY A 21 9.36 -11.43 10.09
CA GLY A 21 9.77 -10.39 9.14
C GLY A 21 8.61 -9.57 8.53
N GLY A 22 7.35 -9.97 8.74
CA GLY A 22 6.20 -9.33 8.11
C GLY A 22 5.95 -7.90 8.60
N MET A 23 6.27 -7.61 9.87
CA MET A 23 6.13 -6.26 10.43
C MET A 23 7.16 -5.30 9.80
N GLU A 24 8.39 -5.76 9.65
CA GLU A 24 9.50 -5.02 9.03
C GLU A 24 9.21 -4.72 7.56
N GLU A 25 8.69 -5.72 6.83
CA GLU A 25 8.26 -5.54 5.44
C GLU A 25 7.11 -4.54 5.33
N LYS A 26 6.08 -4.65 6.18
CA LYS A 26 4.97 -3.66 6.23
C LYS A 26 5.51 -2.26 6.45
N ASP A 27 6.36 -2.07 7.46
CA ASP A 27 6.88 -0.76 7.84
C ASP A 27 7.77 -0.17 6.73
N ALA A 28 8.58 -1.00 6.06
CA ALA A 28 9.37 -0.59 4.91
C ALA A 28 8.49 -0.12 3.74
N VAL A 29 7.44 -0.88 3.41
CA VAL A 29 6.49 -0.51 2.34
C VAL A 29 5.79 0.79 2.68
N ILE A 30 5.19 0.91 3.87
CA ILE A 30 4.47 2.11 4.31
C ILE A 30 5.39 3.33 4.31
N LYS A 31 6.63 3.19 4.81
CA LYS A 31 7.62 4.27 4.82
C LYS A 31 7.95 4.73 3.40
N TRP A 32 8.21 3.79 2.49
CA TRP A 32 8.53 4.11 1.10
C TRP A 32 7.34 4.77 0.38
N THR A 33 6.13 4.20 0.47
CA THR A 33 4.94 4.75 -0.20
C THR A 33 4.58 6.13 0.34
N SER A 34 4.75 6.36 1.66
CA SER A 34 4.48 7.67 2.28
C SER A 34 5.48 8.75 1.88
N SER A 35 6.65 8.37 1.34
CA SER A 35 7.69 9.31 0.88
C SER A 35 7.50 9.78 -0.56
N LEU A 36 6.52 9.22 -1.30
CA LEU A 36 6.29 9.59 -2.69
C LEU A 36 5.81 11.05 -2.80
N PRO A 37 6.30 11.84 -3.78
CA PRO A 37 5.88 13.22 -3.94
C PRO A 37 4.38 13.35 -4.23
N GLN A 38 3.64 14.00 -3.33
CA GLN A 38 2.18 14.16 -3.41
C GLN A 38 1.69 14.87 -4.68
N LYS A 39 2.56 15.69 -5.31
CA LYS A 39 2.24 16.36 -6.58
C LYS A 39 2.07 15.36 -7.72
N ASP A 40 2.82 14.27 -7.68
CA ASP A 40 2.90 13.28 -8.76
C ASP A 40 2.11 12.01 -8.42
N TRP A 41 1.91 11.72 -7.13
CA TRP A 41 1.31 10.47 -6.64
C TRP A 41 0.29 10.71 -5.54
N GLU A 42 -0.78 9.92 -5.57
CA GLU A 42 -1.74 9.77 -4.49
C GLU A 42 -1.57 8.39 -3.86
N VAL A 43 -1.49 8.33 -2.53
CA VAL A 43 -1.28 7.09 -1.79
C VAL A 43 -2.33 6.98 -0.70
N THR A 44 -3.06 5.87 -0.68
CA THR A 44 -4.11 5.60 0.31
C THR A 44 -3.95 4.20 0.87
N SER A 45 -4.08 4.05 2.19
CA SER A 45 -4.13 2.75 2.86
C SER A 45 -5.55 2.42 3.33
N TYR A 46 -5.93 1.15 3.19
CA TYR A 46 -7.16 0.58 3.73
C TYR A 46 -6.81 -0.57 4.67
N ALA A 47 -7.34 -0.53 5.88
CA ALA A 47 -7.13 -1.56 6.90
C ALA A 47 -8.44 -1.85 7.65
N PRO A 48 -8.73 -3.12 7.98
CA PRO A 48 -9.83 -3.46 8.87
C PRO A 48 -9.64 -2.85 10.27
N LEU A 49 -10.69 -2.27 10.85
CA LEU A 49 -10.61 -1.54 12.12
C LEU A 49 -10.80 -2.41 13.36
N ASN A 50 -11.51 -3.54 13.25
CA ASN A 50 -11.89 -4.38 14.39
C ASN A 50 -11.38 -5.83 14.29
N GLN A 51 -10.41 -6.10 13.39
CA GLN A 51 -9.77 -7.41 13.28
C GLN A 51 -8.42 -7.38 13.99
N ILE A 52 -8.25 -8.25 14.98
CA ILE A 52 -7.06 -8.23 15.86
C ILE A 52 -5.91 -9.12 15.38
N HIS A 53 -6.20 -10.12 14.54
CA HIS A 53 -5.23 -11.13 14.10
C HIS A 53 -4.50 -10.71 12.83
N THR A 54 -3.80 -9.57 12.92
CA THR A 54 -2.94 -9.06 11.83
C THR A 54 -3.65 -9.05 10.47
N PRO A 55 -4.80 -8.37 10.36
CA PRO A 55 -5.55 -8.34 9.12
C PRO A 55 -4.69 -7.71 8.01
N PRO A 56 -4.79 -8.19 6.77
CA PRO A 56 -4.01 -7.62 5.69
C PRO A 56 -4.41 -6.16 5.42
N ILE A 57 -3.43 -5.37 4.96
CA ILE A 57 -3.59 -3.96 4.62
C ILE A 57 -3.47 -3.82 3.11
N LEU A 58 -4.35 -3.02 2.51
CA LEU A 58 -4.24 -2.64 1.11
C LEU A 58 -3.63 -1.23 1.02
N VAL A 59 -2.56 -1.07 0.26
CA VAL A 59 -2.03 0.23 -0.14
C VAL A 59 -2.32 0.44 -1.62
N LEU A 60 -3.02 1.52 -1.95
CA LEU A 60 -3.26 1.98 -3.32
C LEU A 60 -2.33 3.16 -3.61
N ILE A 61 -1.65 3.10 -4.75
CA ILE A 61 -0.81 4.16 -5.28
C ILE A 61 -1.36 4.52 -6.65
N GLU A 62 -1.69 5.78 -6.87
CA GLU A 62 -2.23 6.28 -8.12
C GLU A 62 -1.38 7.43 -8.65
N LYS A 63 -0.99 7.36 -9.92
CA LYS A 63 -0.32 8.47 -10.60
C LYS A 63 -1.33 9.58 -10.84
N ARG A 64 -1.02 10.80 -10.39
CA ARG A 64 -1.85 11.97 -10.70
C ARG A 64 -1.72 12.31 -12.18
N VAL A 65 -2.84 12.36 -12.86
CA VAL A 65 -2.94 12.94 -14.20
C VAL A 65 -3.07 14.45 -13.99
N LYS A 66 -2.19 15.23 -14.62
CA LYS A 66 -2.25 16.70 -14.59
C LYS A 66 -3.48 17.21 -15.31
#